data_AF-A0A8S3X5E9-F1
#
_entry.id   AF-A0A8S3X5E9-F1
#
_cell.length_a   1.000
_cell.length_b   1.000
_cell.length_c   1.000
_cell.angle_alpha   90.00
_cell.angle_beta   90.00
_cell.angle_gamma   90.00
#
_symmetry.space_group_name_H-M   'P 1'
#
loop_
_entity.id
_entity.type
_entity.pdbx_description
1 polymer ?
#
loop_
_entity_poly.entity_id
_entity_poly.type
_entity_poly.pdbx_seq_one_letter_code
_entity_poly.pdbx_strand_id
1 'polypeptide(L)'
;MAVKNKITIEQKYLEVGHTQMEVDAMHSLIERRMRNRIINVPADYLQIIESARTNPFDVKYLEHTFFKDFRNISSYKSIRPGRSSGDPKVTDIRALMYSSSGEISYKLRFEEPWMLLPQRKSPYSAKSFEEMQNLYQTRLKIKARKYDDLQQIKEVLPADFREFYNNLPHN
;
A
#
# COMPACT_ATOMS: atom_id res chain seq x y z
N MET A 1 12.18 10.99 -5.65
CA MET A 1 11.39 12.22 -5.47
C MET A 1 12.21 13.35 -4.83
N ALA A 2 12.74 13.19 -3.61
CA ALA A 2 13.59 14.19 -2.94
C ALA A 2 14.81 14.62 -3.79
N VAL A 3 15.60 13.65 -4.27
CA VAL A 3 16.78 13.90 -5.13
C VAL A 3 16.39 14.59 -6.45
N LYS A 4 15.39 14.04 -7.17
CA LYS A 4 14.93 14.56 -8.48
C LYS A 4 14.41 15.99 -8.37
N ASN A 5 13.59 16.28 -7.37
CA ASN A 5 12.96 17.58 -7.19
C ASN A 5 13.78 18.56 -6.33
N LYS A 6 14.96 18.12 -5.84
CA LYS A 6 15.82 18.89 -4.93
C LYS A 6 15.09 19.42 -3.70
N ILE A 7 14.20 18.60 -3.14
CA ILE A 7 13.44 18.91 -1.92
C ILE A 7 13.85 17.98 -0.78
N THR A 8 13.61 18.45 0.45
CA THR A 8 13.68 17.60 1.65
C THR A 8 12.29 17.10 1.98
N ILE A 9 12.16 15.80 2.27
CA ILE A 9 10.90 15.18 2.66
C ILE A 9 11.04 14.71 4.10
N GLU A 10 10.13 15.16 4.98
CA GLU A 10 10.00 14.64 6.33
C GLU A 10 8.81 13.71 6.44
N GLN A 11 9.05 12.51 6.94
CA GLN A 11 8.02 11.52 7.24
C GLN A 11 8.00 11.29 8.74
N LYS A 12 6.90 11.69 9.39
CA LYS A 12 6.70 11.50 10.84
C LYS A 12 5.82 10.29 11.08
N TYR A 13 6.15 9.52 12.10
CA TYR A 13 5.37 8.38 12.56
C TYR A 13 4.64 8.77 13.85
N LEU A 14 3.33 8.54 13.88
CA LEU A 14 2.49 8.88 15.02
C LEU A 14 2.70 7.88 16.17
N GLU A 15 2.57 8.37 17.41
CA GLU A 15 2.55 7.52 18.60
C GLU A 15 1.14 6.95 18.83
N VAL A 16 1.07 5.74 19.39
CA VAL A 16 -0.19 5.07 19.70
C VAL A 16 -0.90 5.82 20.82
N GLY A 17 -2.13 6.30 20.60
CA GLY A 17 -2.95 6.84 21.69
C GLY A 17 -4.10 7.75 21.28
N HIS A 18 -3.90 8.69 20.34
CA HIS A 18 -4.91 9.73 20.10
C HIS A 18 -4.85 10.34 18.69
N THR A 19 -5.24 9.60 17.67
CA THR A 19 -5.46 10.20 16.34
C THR A 19 -6.71 9.63 15.69
N GLN A 20 -7.79 10.42 15.67
CA GLN A 20 -8.79 10.31 14.59
C GLN A 20 -8.15 10.95 13.36
N MET A 21 -7.81 10.16 12.36
CA MET A 21 -7.34 10.67 11.08
C MET A 21 -8.55 11.00 10.19
N GLU A 22 -8.42 11.97 9.29
CA GLU A 22 -9.47 12.26 8.29
C GLU A 22 -9.85 11.01 7.48
N VAL A 23 -8.90 10.07 7.31
CA VAL A 23 -9.10 8.78 6.65
C VAL A 23 -10.10 7.88 7.41
N ASP A 24 -10.21 8.01 8.73
CA ASP A 24 -11.15 7.23 9.53
C ASP A 24 -12.61 7.62 9.23
N ALA A 25 -12.84 8.89 8.89
CA ALA A 25 -14.15 9.36 8.44
C ALA A 25 -14.52 8.76 7.07
N MET A 26 -13.56 8.65 6.14
CA MET A 26 -13.77 7.97 4.86
C MET A 26 -14.14 6.49 5.06
N HIS A 27 -13.39 5.75 5.89
CA HIS A 27 -13.69 4.36 6.19
C HIS A 27 -15.09 4.19 6.81
N SER A 28 -15.45 5.06 7.76
CA SER A 28 -16.77 5.04 8.40
C SER A 28 -17.92 5.25 7.39
N LEU A 29 -17.74 6.17 6.43
CA LEU A 29 -18.74 6.42 5.38
C LEU A 29 -18.90 5.24 4.43
N ILE A 30 -17.77 4.68 3.98
CA ILE A 30 -17.75 3.51 3.10
C ILE A 30 -18.42 2.31 3.78
N GLU A 31 -18.04 2.00 5.02
CA GLU A 31 -18.61 0.87 5.76
C GLU A 31 -20.12 1.04 5.95
N ARG A 32 -20.57 2.25 6.32
CA ARG A 32 -22.00 2.56 6.45
C ARG A 32 -22.75 2.37 5.13
N ARG A 33 -22.14 2.74 4.01
CA ARG A 33 -22.74 2.62 2.67
C ARG A 33 -22.78 1.17 2.17
N MET A 34 -21.77 0.37 2.53
CA MET A 34 -21.63 -1.03 2.15
C MET A 34 -22.55 -1.97 2.93
N ARG A 35 -22.95 -1.60 4.16
CA ARG A 35 -23.80 -2.43 5.01
C ARG A 35 -25.12 -2.78 4.30
N ASN A 36 -25.53 -4.06 4.39
CA ASN A 36 -26.76 -4.59 3.80
C ASN A 36 -26.87 -4.42 2.27
N ARG A 37 -25.75 -4.32 1.56
CA ARG A 37 -25.71 -4.36 0.10
C ARG A 37 -25.35 -5.76 -0.39
N ILE A 38 -25.99 -6.17 -1.47
CA ILE A 38 -25.60 -7.37 -2.21
C ILE A 38 -24.38 -7.01 -3.03
N ILE A 39 -23.31 -7.80 -2.89
CA ILE A 39 -22.08 -7.66 -3.65
C ILE A 39 -21.86 -9.01 -4.34
N ASN A 40 -21.99 -9.01 -5.67
CA ASN A 40 -21.86 -10.21 -6.47
C ASN A 40 -20.47 -10.32 -7.08
N VAL A 41 -19.82 -9.19 -7.41
CA VAL A 41 -18.45 -9.18 -7.94
C VAL A 41 -17.63 -8.05 -7.33
N PRO A 42 -16.28 -8.14 -7.37
CA PRO A 42 -15.43 -7.06 -6.87
C PRO A 42 -15.67 -5.69 -7.54
N ALA A 43 -16.21 -5.67 -8.76
CA ALA A 43 -16.55 -4.43 -9.46
C ALA A 43 -17.68 -3.65 -8.76
N ASP A 44 -18.60 -4.33 -8.07
CA ASP A 44 -19.74 -3.70 -7.38
C ASP A 44 -19.27 -2.76 -6.26
N TYR A 45 -18.12 -3.05 -5.64
CA TYR A 45 -17.55 -2.18 -4.61
C TYR A 45 -17.24 -0.78 -5.15
N LEU A 46 -16.89 -0.61 -6.43
CA LEU A 46 -16.56 0.72 -6.95
C LEU A 46 -17.72 1.68 -6.83
N GLN A 47 -18.91 1.27 -7.30
CA GLN A 47 -20.10 2.12 -7.30
C GLN A 47 -20.56 2.43 -5.86
N ILE A 48 -20.43 1.45 -4.96
CA ILE A 48 -20.78 1.63 -3.55
C ILE A 48 -19.83 2.62 -2.88
N ILE A 49 -18.52 2.47 -3.11
CA ILE A 49 -17.49 3.36 -2.54
C ILE A 49 -17.63 4.75 -3.13
N GLU A 50 -17.72 4.89 -4.45
CA GLU A 50 -17.86 6.17 -5.15
C GLU A 50 -19.03 6.99 -4.59
N SER A 51 -20.17 6.35 -4.36
CA SER A 51 -21.39 6.98 -3.83
C SER A 51 -21.48 7.07 -2.30
N ALA A 52 -20.41 6.78 -1.56
CA ALA A 52 -20.44 6.74 -0.10
C ALA A 52 -20.53 8.11 0.59
N ARG A 53 -20.29 9.20 -0.14
CA ARG A 53 -20.43 10.59 0.34
C ARG A 53 -21.06 11.49 -0.73
N THR A 54 -21.52 12.67 -0.33
CA THR A 54 -22.24 13.61 -1.23
C THR A 54 -21.41 14.05 -2.44
N ASN A 55 -20.13 14.37 -2.24
CA ASN A 55 -19.20 14.62 -3.33
C ASN A 55 -18.46 13.32 -3.65
N PRO A 56 -18.73 12.59 -4.73
CA PRO A 56 -18.23 11.23 -4.91
C PRO A 56 -16.71 11.05 -4.71
N PHE A 57 -16.29 9.84 -4.32
CA PHE A 57 -14.88 9.50 -4.27
C PHE A 57 -14.35 9.17 -5.68
N ASP A 58 -13.11 9.56 -5.99
CA ASP A 58 -12.40 9.03 -7.17
C ASP A 58 -11.92 7.61 -6.86
N VAL A 59 -12.61 6.61 -7.42
CA VAL A 59 -12.34 5.19 -7.16
C VAL A 59 -11.77 4.53 -8.42
N LYS A 60 -10.61 3.90 -8.28
CA LYS A 60 -9.92 3.22 -9.38
C LYS A 60 -9.89 1.72 -9.14
N TYR A 61 -10.33 0.94 -10.12
CA TYR A 61 -10.19 -0.51 -10.09
C TYR A 61 -8.74 -0.88 -10.38
N LEU A 62 -8.12 -1.60 -9.46
CA LEU A 62 -6.70 -1.95 -9.58
C LEU A 62 -6.54 -3.30 -10.28
N GLU A 63 -5.68 -3.31 -11.30
CA GLU A 63 -5.29 -4.53 -12.00
C GLU A 63 -3.87 -4.98 -11.63
N HIS A 64 -3.49 -6.17 -12.09
CA HIS A 64 -2.14 -6.71 -11.89
C HIS A 64 -1.02 -5.78 -12.42
N THR A 65 -1.34 -4.94 -13.41
CA THR A 65 -0.45 -3.94 -14.02
C THR A 65 -0.13 -2.75 -13.11
N PHE A 66 -0.94 -2.51 -12.07
CA PHE A 66 -0.74 -1.42 -11.12
C PHE A 66 0.42 -1.70 -10.15
N PHE A 67 0.59 -2.96 -9.74
CA PHE A 67 1.55 -3.33 -8.70
C PHE A 67 2.97 -3.36 -9.26
N LYS A 68 3.88 -2.58 -8.65
CA LYS A 68 5.29 -2.48 -9.03
C LYS A 68 6.19 -3.31 -8.09
N ASP A 69 7.32 -3.79 -8.61
CA ASP A 69 8.30 -4.53 -7.83
C ASP A 69 9.34 -3.60 -7.18
N PHE A 70 9.26 -3.46 -5.86
CA PHE A 70 10.13 -2.58 -5.07
C PHE A 70 11.39 -3.26 -4.49
N ARG A 71 11.62 -4.56 -4.77
CA ARG A 71 12.73 -5.32 -4.15
C ARG A 71 14.11 -4.75 -4.48
N ASN A 72 14.28 -4.17 -5.66
CA ASN A 72 15.57 -3.69 -6.19
C ASN A 72 15.58 -2.18 -6.43
N ILE A 73 15.11 -1.38 -5.45
CA ILE A 73 14.90 0.07 -5.65
C ILE A 73 15.69 0.92 -4.65
N SER A 74 15.92 0.43 -3.44
CA SER A 74 16.46 1.26 -2.38
C SER A 74 17.98 1.33 -2.42
N SER A 75 18.51 2.56 -2.37
CA SER A 75 19.92 2.79 -2.06
C SER A 75 20.27 2.35 -0.63
N TYR A 76 19.28 2.16 0.26
CA TYR A 76 19.48 1.65 1.61
C TYR A 76 18.82 0.29 1.79
N LYS A 77 19.58 -0.73 2.21
CA LYS A 77 19.04 -2.07 2.45
C LYS A 77 18.03 -2.13 3.60
N SER A 78 18.11 -1.20 4.54
CA SER A 78 17.25 -1.13 5.72
C SER A 78 17.23 0.28 6.28
N ILE A 79 16.10 0.66 6.89
CA ILE A 79 15.96 1.89 7.69
C ILE A 79 16.22 1.65 9.18
N ARG A 80 16.62 0.43 9.58
CA ARG A 80 16.90 0.11 10.98
C ARG A 80 18.14 0.87 11.47
N PRO A 81 18.04 1.67 12.55
CA PRO A 81 19.18 2.40 13.09
C PRO A 81 20.19 1.47 13.77
N GLY A 82 19.70 0.53 14.58
CA GLY A 82 20.51 -0.43 15.32
C GLY A 82 20.94 -1.67 14.55
N ARG A 83 22.03 -2.32 14.99
CA ARG A 83 22.51 -3.59 14.43
C ARG A 83 22.47 -4.74 15.43
N SER A 84 22.67 -4.45 16.71
CA SER A 84 22.78 -5.41 17.79
C SER A 84 21.48 -5.57 18.57
N SER A 85 21.46 -6.58 19.46
CA SER A 85 20.41 -6.69 20.47
C SER A 85 20.53 -5.53 21.46
N GLY A 86 19.41 -4.89 21.80
CA GLY A 86 19.38 -3.68 22.62
C GLY A 86 19.43 -2.36 21.84
N ASP A 87 19.87 -2.39 20.57
CA ASP A 87 19.87 -1.18 19.74
C ASP A 87 18.46 -0.81 19.23
N PRO A 88 18.24 0.49 18.89
CA PRO A 88 16.98 0.95 18.32
C PRO A 88 16.55 0.18 17.06
N LYS A 89 15.29 -0.19 17.02
CA LYS A 89 14.62 -0.90 15.93
C LYS A 89 13.86 0.08 15.03
N VAL A 90 13.34 -0.43 13.92
CA VAL A 90 12.50 0.36 13.00
C VAL A 90 11.26 0.93 13.69
N THR A 91 10.71 0.19 14.66
CA THR A 91 9.53 0.60 15.44
C THR A 91 9.79 1.77 16.40
N ASP A 92 11.05 2.04 16.71
CA ASP A 92 11.44 3.12 17.62
C ASP A 92 11.64 4.45 16.87
N ILE A 93 11.59 4.44 15.54
CA ILE A 93 11.73 5.63 14.71
C ILE A 93 10.48 6.49 14.82
N ARG A 94 10.66 7.79 15.09
CA ARG A 94 9.60 8.80 15.15
C ARG A 94 9.56 9.69 13.92
N ALA A 95 10.68 9.89 13.26
CA ALA A 95 10.70 10.57 11.98
C ALA A 95 11.86 10.12 11.10
N LEU A 96 11.65 10.16 9.79
CA LEU A 96 12.67 10.04 8.76
C LEU A 96 12.72 11.32 7.94
N MET A 97 13.93 11.76 7.59
CA MET A 97 14.18 12.87 6.68
C MET A 97 14.96 12.36 5.49
N TYR A 98 14.43 12.60 4.30
CA TYR A 98 15.06 12.28 3.03
C TYR A 98 15.59 13.57 2.40
N SER A 99 16.91 13.70 2.31
CA SER A 99 17.54 14.88 1.73
C SER A 99 17.60 14.82 0.19
N SER A 100 17.88 15.96 -0.43
CA SER A 100 18.17 16.05 -1.85
C SER A 100 19.50 15.36 -2.25
N SER A 101 20.45 15.18 -1.30
CA SER A 101 21.66 14.37 -1.49
C SER A 101 21.36 12.85 -1.51
N GLY A 102 20.13 12.46 -1.15
CA GLY A 102 19.72 11.06 -1.03
C GLY A 102 20.28 10.38 0.21
N GLU A 103 20.60 11.16 1.23
CA GLU A 103 20.86 10.68 2.58
C GLU A 103 19.54 10.54 3.34
N ILE A 104 19.51 9.60 4.27
CA ILE A 104 18.38 9.39 5.18
C ILE A 104 18.86 9.73 6.58
N SER A 105 18.15 10.63 7.24
CA SER A 105 18.31 10.91 8.66
C SER A 105 17.08 10.45 9.44
N TYR A 106 17.23 10.18 10.72
CA TYR A 106 16.16 9.68 11.58
C TYR A 106 16.15 10.40 12.93
N LYS A 107 15.00 10.29 13.61
CA LYS A 107 14.79 10.70 15.01
C LYS A 107 14.16 9.55 15.79
N LEU A 108 14.57 9.39 17.05
CA LEU A 108 13.92 8.48 18.00
C LEU A 108 12.95 9.22 18.93
N ARG A 109 13.13 10.54 19.09
CA ARG A 109 12.18 11.45 19.74
C ARG A 109 12.03 12.72 18.90
N PHE A 110 10.89 13.40 18.96
CA PHE A 110 10.63 14.57 18.11
C PHE A 110 11.54 15.76 18.44
N GLU A 111 11.91 15.89 19.71
CA GLU A 111 12.72 16.97 20.28
C GLU A 111 14.21 16.78 20.01
N GLU A 112 14.65 15.56 19.71
CA GLU A 112 16.05 15.26 19.42
C GLU A 112 16.49 15.83 18.06
N PRO A 113 17.80 16.14 17.90
CA PRO A 113 18.35 16.51 16.60
C PRO A 113 18.28 15.34 15.61
N TRP A 114 18.28 15.66 14.32
CA TRP A 114 18.36 14.64 13.26
C TRP A 114 19.70 13.91 13.30
N MET A 115 19.66 12.58 13.29
CA MET A 115 20.85 11.75 13.18
C MET A 115 20.92 11.09 11.81
N LEU A 116 22.10 11.04 11.20
CA LEU A 116 22.29 10.33 9.93
C LEU A 116 22.08 8.83 10.15
N LEU A 117 21.33 8.18 9.26
CA LEU A 117 21.08 6.75 9.35
C LEU A 117 22.41 5.97 9.20
N PRO A 118 22.81 5.12 10.16
CA PRO A 118 24.11 4.45 10.20
C PRO A 118 24.16 3.21 9.28
N GLN A 119 23.72 3.39 8.04
CA GLN A 119 23.63 2.36 7.02
C GLN A 119 24.41 2.81 5.78
N ARG A 120 25.13 1.86 5.16
CA ARG A 120 25.89 2.16 3.95
C ARG A 120 24.93 2.36 2.78
N LYS A 121 25.02 3.51 2.13
CA LYS A 121 24.34 3.77 0.87
C LYS A 121 24.94 2.86 -0.22
N SER A 122 24.09 2.04 -0.81
CA SER A 122 24.38 1.31 -2.04
C SER A 122 24.58 2.31 -3.18
N PRO A 123 25.52 2.05 -4.11
CA PRO A 123 25.72 2.89 -5.30
C PRO A 123 24.52 2.81 -6.28
N TYR A 124 23.54 1.96 -6.01
CA TYR A 124 22.36 1.81 -6.86
C TYR A 124 21.55 3.11 -6.95
N SER A 125 21.29 3.54 -8.19
CA SER A 125 20.48 4.72 -8.49
C SER A 125 19.01 4.42 -8.26
N ALA A 126 18.30 5.35 -7.63
CA ALA A 126 16.85 5.24 -7.48
C ALA A 126 16.20 5.32 -8.87
N LYS A 127 15.52 4.25 -9.27
CA LYS A 127 14.68 4.22 -10.47
C LYS A 127 13.43 5.08 -10.27
N SER A 128 12.93 5.69 -11.36
CA SER A 128 11.61 6.33 -11.35
C SER A 128 10.50 5.28 -11.19
N PHE A 129 9.30 5.69 -10.78
CA PHE A 129 8.17 4.76 -10.64
C PHE A 129 7.76 4.17 -12.00
N GLU A 130 7.89 4.97 -13.06
CA GLU A 130 7.59 4.61 -14.43
C GLU A 130 8.57 3.55 -14.98
N GLU A 131 9.82 3.59 -14.53
CA GLU A 131 10.85 2.60 -14.85
C GLU A 131 10.71 1.28 -14.06
N MET A 132 9.80 1.22 -13.09
CA MET A 132 9.61 0.02 -12.28
C MET A 132 8.88 -1.05 -13.08
N GLN A 133 9.44 -2.25 -13.03
CA GLN A 133 8.80 -3.45 -13.56
C GLN A 133 7.54 -3.78 -12.75
N ASN A 134 6.54 -4.34 -13.42
CA ASN A 134 5.35 -4.82 -12.75
C ASN A 134 5.73 -6.03 -11.86
N LEU A 135 5.20 -6.04 -10.64
CA LEU A 135 5.35 -7.15 -9.71
C LEU A 135 4.71 -8.43 -10.27
N TYR A 136 3.62 -8.27 -11.01
CA TYR A 136 2.89 -9.34 -11.65
C TYR A 136 2.85 -9.12 -13.16
N GLN A 137 3.15 -10.16 -13.94
CA GLN A 137 3.09 -10.13 -15.41
C GLN A 137 1.70 -10.45 -15.94
N THR A 138 0.90 -11.18 -15.15
CA THR A 138 -0.47 -11.58 -15.48
C THR A 138 -1.34 -11.47 -14.22
N ARG A 139 -2.66 -11.63 -14.39
CA ARG A 139 -3.58 -11.81 -13.25
C ARG A 139 -3.12 -12.97 -12.37
N LEU A 140 -3.18 -12.78 -11.06
CA LEU A 140 -2.82 -13.80 -10.09
C LEU A 140 -3.80 -14.97 -10.14
N LYS A 141 -3.25 -16.18 -10.21
CA LYS A 141 -4.04 -17.40 -10.15
C LYS A 141 -4.48 -17.70 -8.72
N ILE A 142 -5.73 -18.13 -8.55
CA ILE A 142 -6.21 -18.70 -7.30
C ILE A 142 -5.91 -20.20 -7.25
N LYS A 143 -5.94 -20.79 -6.04
CA LYS A 143 -5.77 -22.24 -5.87
C LYS A 143 -6.98 -22.99 -6.46
N ALA A 144 -6.79 -24.15 -7.09
CA ALA A 144 -7.87 -25.05 -7.55
C ALA A 144 -9.03 -25.15 -6.56
N ARG A 145 -8.75 -25.54 -5.31
CA ARG A 145 -9.77 -25.65 -4.25
C ARG A 145 -10.60 -24.37 -4.08
N LYS A 146 -9.96 -23.20 -4.12
CA LYS A 146 -10.68 -21.93 -3.99
C LYS A 146 -11.54 -21.65 -5.23
N TYR A 147 -11.09 -22.04 -6.42
CA TYR A 147 -11.88 -21.96 -7.63
C TYR A 147 -13.11 -22.86 -7.54
N ASP A 148 -12.95 -24.11 -7.11
CA ASP A 148 -14.04 -25.08 -6.96
C ASP A 148 -15.10 -24.58 -5.95
N ASP A 149 -14.67 -24.08 -4.80
CA ASP A 149 -15.57 -23.48 -3.80
C ASP A 149 -16.37 -22.31 -4.40
N LEU A 150 -15.73 -21.47 -5.24
CA LEU A 150 -16.40 -20.36 -5.90
C LEU A 150 -17.37 -20.84 -7.00
N GLN A 151 -17.08 -21.94 -7.69
CA GLN A 151 -18.01 -22.53 -8.66
C GLN A 151 -19.29 -23.03 -7.99
N GLN A 152 -19.20 -23.56 -6.76
CA GLN A 152 -20.38 -23.96 -6.00
C GLN A 152 -21.23 -22.75 -5.57
N ILE A 153 -20.58 -21.66 -5.13
CA ILE A 153 -21.28 -20.42 -4.73
C ILE A 153 -21.92 -19.71 -5.93
N LYS A 154 -21.31 -19.81 -7.11
CA LYS A 154 -21.81 -19.17 -8.34
C LYS A 154 -23.26 -19.52 -8.68
N GLU A 155 -23.74 -20.71 -8.31
CA GLU A 155 -25.11 -21.15 -8.58
C GLU A 155 -26.18 -20.33 -7.84
N VAL A 156 -25.84 -19.71 -6.71
CA VAL A 156 -26.75 -18.82 -5.98
C VAL A 156 -26.69 -17.36 -6.45
N LEU A 157 -25.78 -17.05 -7.38
CA LEU A 157 -25.63 -15.70 -7.93
C LEU A 157 -26.50 -15.51 -9.18
N PRO A 158 -26.94 -14.27 -9.46
CA PRO A 158 -27.61 -13.95 -10.72
C PRO A 158 -26.74 -14.32 -11.92
N ALA A 159 -27.39 -14.76 -13.00
CA ALA A 159 -26.73 -15.31 -14.19
C ALA A 159 -25.65 -14.38 -14.78
N ASP A 160 -25.93 -13.07 -14.79
CA ASP A 160 -25.05 -12.04 -15.36
C ASP A 160 -23.68 -11.96 -14.67
N PHE A 161 -23.57 -12.38 -13.40
CA PHE A 161 -22.31 -12.35 -12.66
C PHE A 161 -21.51 -13.64 -12.78
N ARG A 162 -22.09 -14.71 -13.30
CA ARG A 162 -21.47 -16.05 -13.31
C ARG A 162 -20.23 -16.10 -14.19
N GLU A 163 -20.21 -15.34 -15.28
CA GLU A 163 -19.08 -15.27 -16.21
C GLU A 163 -17.79 -14.80 -15.53
N PHE A 164 -17.89 -13.85 -14.59
CA PHE A 164 -16.74 -13.39 -13.82
C PHE A 164 -16.03 -14.54 -13.12
N TYR A 165 -16.79 -15.42 -12.47
CA TYR A 165 -16.28 -16.58 -11.73
C TYR A 165 -15.76 -17.68 -12.65
N ASN A 166 -16.39 -17.90 -13.81
CA ASN A 166 -15.91 -18.85 -14.82
C ASN A 166 -14.50 -18.48 -15.31
N ASN A 167 -14.26 -17.17 -15.50
CA ASN A 167 -13.03 -16.61 -16.05
C ASN A 167 -11.95 -16.29 -15.01
N LEU A 168 -12.07 -16.81 -13.77
CA LEU A 168 -11.02 -16.64 -12.76
C LEU A 168 -9.80 -17.52 -13.09
N PRO A 169 -8.59 -16.93 -13.21
CA PRO A 169 -7.38 -17.70 -13.46
C PRO A 169 -7.07 -18.58 -12.24
N HIS A 170 -6.77 -19.86 -12.47
CA HIS A 170 -6.52 -20.82 -11.41
C HIS A 170 -5.36 -21.77 -11.78
N ASN A 171 -4.78 -22.40 -10.75
CA ASN A 171 -3.78 -23.47 -10.86
C ASN A 171 -4.43 -24.82 -10.61
#